data_AF-A0A524MJN3-F1
#
_entry.id   AF-A0A524MJN3-F1
#
_cell.length_a   1.000
_cell.length_b   1.000
_cell.length_c   1.000
_cell.angle_alpha   90.00
_cell.angle_beta   90.00
_cell.angle_gamma   90.00
#
_symmetry.space_group_name_H-M   'P 1'
#
loop_
_entity.id
_entity.type
_entity.pdbx_description
1 polymer ?
#
loop_
_entity_poly.entity_id
_entity_poly.type
_entity_poly.pdbx_seq_one_letter_code
_entity_poly.pdbx_strand_id
1 'polypeptide(L)'
;MSKEEKPKRTTLRERVLQNISADGFEGGDRDIPVVARMNKRVVETLDSLVAIGVFKSRSEAAAALVEGAISSREDLFEDIRKQAKSLGKQQDDAMKDAQEAILGKLK
;
A
#
# COMPACT_ATOMS: atom_id res chain seq x y z
N MET A 1 -42.61 5.07 27.45
CA MET A 1 -42.41 4.63 26.06
C MET A 1 -40.91 4.69 25.76
N SER A 2 -40.21 3.59 26.00
CA SER A 2 -38.79 3.43 25.66
C SER A 2 -38.67 3.04 24.19
N LYS A 3 -38.04 3.89 23.39
CA LYS A 3 -37.70 3.58 21.99
C LYS A 3 -36.53 2.59 22.01
N GLU A 4 -36.77 1.34 21.59
CA GLU A 4 -35.71 0.38 21.32
C GLU A 4 -34.89 0.84 20.11
N GLU A 5 -33.61 1.13 20.36
CA GLU A 5 -32.60 1.37 19.32
C GLU A 5 -32.36 0.07 18.54
N LYS A 6 -32.71 0.06 17.26
CA LYS A 6 -32.43 -1.08 16.37
C LYS A 6 -30.92 -1.17 16.11
N PRO A 7 -30.32 -2.37 16.19
CA PRO A 7 -28.88 -2.54 15.97
C PRO A 7 -28.52 -2.14 14.54
N LYS A 8 -27.57 -1.22 14.39
CA LYS A 8 -27.00 -0.81 13.09
C LYS A 8 -26.42 -2.06 12.41
N ARG A 9 -27.07 -2.52 11.34
CA ARG A 9 -26.53 -3.56 10.47
C ARG A 9 -25.27 -3.02 9.81
N THR A 10 -24.11 -3.55 10.20
CA THR A 10 -22.85 -3.30 9.50
C THR A 10 -22.98 -3.77 8.05
N THR A 11 -22.70 -2.86 7.13
CA THR A 11 -22.76 -3.11 5.69
C THR A 11 -21.68 -4.11 5.28
N LEU A 12 -21.87 -4.82 4.17
CA LEU A 12 -20.85 -5.73 3.63
C LEU A 12 -19.53 -4.98 3.37
N ARG A 13 -19.63 -3.73 2.94
CA ARG A 13 -18.49 -2.81 2.77
C ARG A 13 -17.74 -2.60 4.08
N GLU A 14 -18.43 -2.29 5.17
CA GLU A 14 -17.80 -2.13 6.49
C GLU A 14 -17.11 -3.42 6.94
N ARG A 15 -17.70 -4.60 6.70
CA ARG A 15 -17.06 -5.88 7.08
C ARG A 15 -15.85 -6.23 6.23
N VAL A 16 -15.89 -5.93 4.93
CA VAL A 16 -14.76 -6.15 4.02
C VAL A 16 -13.63 -5.19 4.36
N LEU A 17 -13.93 -3.91 4.60
CA LEU A 17 -12.95 -2.94 5.05
C LEU A 17 -12.40 -3.31 6.43
N GLN A 18 -13.21 -3.68 7.41
CA GLN A 18 -12.71 -4.13 8.72
C GLN A 18 -11.80 -5.37 8.66
N ASN A 19 -11.99 -6.24 7.68
CA ASN A 19 -11.13 -7.42 7.49
C ASN A 19 -9.87 -7.12 6.67
N ILE A 20 -9.82 -6.00 5.94
CA ILE A 20 -8.69 -5.58 5.09
C ILE A 20 -7.85 -4.50 5.79
N SER A 21 -8.53 -3.56 6.46
CA SER A 21 -7.98 -2.55 7.35
C SER A 21 -7.47 -3.23 8.61
N ALA A 22 -6.27 -3.77 8.53
CA ALA A 22 -5.44 -3.89 9.71
C ALA A 22 -5.15 -2.45 10.21
N ASP A 23 -5.13 -2.27 11.53
CA ASP A 23 -4.98 -1.00 12.28
C ASP A 23 -3.66 -0.20 12.01
N GLY A 24 -3.02 -0.36 10.85
CA GLY A 24 -1.72 0.24 10.50
C GLY A 24 -1.71 1.18 9.29
N PHE A 25 -2.80 1.28 8.53
CA PHE A 25 -2.86 2.09 7.28
C PHE A 25 -3.71 3.36 7.38
N GLU A 26 -4.17 3.75 8.58
CA GLU A 26 -4.77 5.07 8.83
C GLU A 26 -3.70 6.17 8.90
N GLY A 27 -2.90 6.31 7.84
CA GLY A 27 -1.98 7.42 7.68
C GLY A 27 -2.72 8.62 7.09
N GLY A 28 -2.84 9.72 7.82
CA GLY A 28 -3.36 11.01 7.34
C GLY A 28 -2.49 11.70 6.28
N ASP A 29 -1.65 10.95 5.57
CA ASP A 29 -0.81 11.44 4.49
C ASP A 29 -1.57 11.40 3.16
N ARG A 30 -1.20 12.32 2.26
CA ARG A 30 -1.84 12.42 0.94
C ARG A 30 -1.57 11.16 0.12
N ASP A 31 -2.63 10.60 -0.46
CA ASP A 31 -2.55 9.49 -1.41
C ASP A 31 -1.53 9.79 -2.53
N ILE A 32 -0.62 8.85 -2.78
CA ILE A 32 0.38 8.95 -3.85
C ILE A 32 -0.13 8.15 -5.06
N PRO A 33 -0.40 8.81 -6.22
CA PRO A 33 -0.85 8.09 -7.40
C PRO A 33 0.28 7.25 -7.99
N VAL A 34 0.02 5.96 -8.20
CA VAL A 34 0.94 5.04 -8.86
C VAL A 34 0.26 4.46 -10.10
N VAL A 35 1.01 4.37 -11.20
CA VAL A 35 0.54 3.70 -12.43
C VAL A 35 1.16 2.32 -12.52
N ALA A 36 0.34 1.28 -12.59
CA ALA A 36 0.77 -0.10 -12.70
C ALA A 36 0.16 -0.79 -13.92
N ARG A 37 0.92 -1.68 -14.57
CA ARG A 37 0.40 -2.60 -15.58
C ARG A 37 -0.13 -3.84 -14.88
N MET A 38 -1.37 -4.22 -15.19
CA MET A 38 -2.03 -5.40 -14.64
C MET A 38 -2.51 -6.31 -15.77
N ASN A 39 -2.57 -7.60 -15.50
CA ASN A 39 -3.13 -8.55 -16.46
C ASN A 39 -4.66 -8.41 -16.55
N LYS A 40 -5.24 -8.90 -17.64
CA LYS A 40 -6.67 -8.79 -17.94
C LYS A 40 -7.55 -9.35 -16.82
N ARG A 41 -7.21 -10.52 -16.27
CA ARG A 41 -7.96 -11.20 -15.21
C ARG A 41 -8.07 -10.35 -13.94
N VAL A 42 -6.99 -9.68 -13.57
CA VAL A 42 -6.98 -8.76 -12.41
C VAL A 42 -7.91 -7.59 -12.68
N VAL A 43 -7.80 -6.94 -13.85
CA VAL A 43 -8.67 -5.81 -14.20
C VAL A 43 -10.16 -6.20 -14.18
N GLU A 44 -10.51 -7.36 -14.74
CA GLU A 44 -11.89 -7.88 -14.73
C GLU A 44 -12.41 -8.17 -13.32
N THR A 45 -11.53 -8.62 -12.43
CA THR A 45 -11.88 -8.83 -11.02
C THR A 45 -12.14 -7.49 -10.32
N LEU A 46 -11.29 -6.48 -10.54
CA LEU A 46 -11.49 -5.13 -10.00
C LEU A 46 -12.80 -4.52 -10.54
N ASP A 47 -13.09 -4.71 -11.82
CA ASP A 47 -14.36 -4.30 -12.44
C ASP A 47 -15.56 -4.93 -11.78
N SER A 48 -15.49 -6.23 -11.53
CA SER A 48 -16.57 -6.96 -10.86
C SER A 48 -16.83 -6.40 -9.47
N LEU A 49 -15.79 -6.10 -8.71
CA LEU A 49 -15.89 -5.53 -7.36
C LEU A 49 -16.50 -4.11 -7.35
N VAL A 50 -16.19 -3.30 -8.36
CA VAL A 50 -16.81 -1.98 -8.54
C VAL A 50 -18.27 -2.12 -8.98
N ALA A 51 -18.56 -3.02 -9.92
CA ALA A 51 -19.90 -3.21 -10.47
C ALA A 51 -20.91 -3.68 -9.40
N ILE A 52 -20.48 -4.51 -8.44
CA ILE A 52 -21.32 -4.93 -7.32
C ILE A 52 -21.34 -3.92 -6.15
N GLY A 53 -20.63 -2.79 -6.28
CA GLY A 53 -20.64 -1.69 -5.31
C GLY A 53 -19.79 -1.92 -4.06
N VAL A 54 -18.86 -2.87 -4.07
CA VAL A 54 -17.92 -3.07 -2.95
C VAL A 54 -16.95 -1.89 -2.84
N PHE A 55 -16.45 -1.43 -3.99
CA PHE A 55 -15.57 -0.26 -4.11
C PHE A 55 -16.17 0.77 -5.08
N LYS A 56 -15.83 2.04 -4.90
CA LYS A 56 -16.31 3.15 -5.75
C LYS A 56 -15.53 3.23 -7.06
N SER A 57 -14.28 2.76 -7.09
CA SER A 57 -13.42 2.79 -8.27
C SER A 57 -12.44 1.62 -8.29
N ARG A 58 -11.85 1.35 -9.47
CA ARG A 58 -10.79 0.35 -9.62
C ARG A 58 -9.56 0.70 -8.79
N SER A 59 -9.23 1.99 -8.65
CA SER A 59 -8.09 2.44 -7.85
C SER A 59 -8.30 2.21 -6.36
N GLU A 60 -9.50 2.46 -5.83
CA GLU A 60 -9.85 2.13 -4.44
C GLU A 60 -9.75 0.63 -4.18
N ALA A 61 -10.30 -0.18 -5.10
CA ALA A 61 -10.22 -1.64 -5.02
C ALA A 61 -8.77 -2.16 -5.03
N ALA A 62 -7.94 -1.63 -5.94
CA ALA A 62 -6.54 -2.02 -6.04
C ALA A 62 -5.74 -1.60 -4.80
N ALA A 63 -5.93 -0.37 -4.31
CA ALA A 63 -5.27 0.12 -3.10
C ALA A 63 -5.61 -0.76 -1.89
N ALA A 64 -6.89 -0.98 -1.62
CA ALA A 64 -7.33 -1.80 -0.49
C ALA A 64 -6.78 -3.23 -0.54
N LEU A 65 -6.77 -3.87 -1.71
CA LEU A 65 -6.22 -5.22 -1.87
C LEU A 65 -4.70 -5.26 -1.65
N VAL A 66 -3.97 -4.25 -2.13
CA VAL A 66 -2.52 -4.15 -1.95
C VAL A 66 -2.18 -3.86 -0.48
N GLU A 67 -2.88 -2.93 0.16
CA GLU A 67 -2.73 -2.62 1.58
C GLU A 67 -3.00 -3.84 2.45
N GLY A 68 -4.07 -4.59 2.18
CA GLY A 68 -4.36 -5.84 2.88
C GLY A 68 -3.25 -6.89 2.70
N ALA A 69 -2.70 -7.00 1.48
CA ALA A 69 -1.60 -7.91 1.22
C ALA A 69 -0.31 -7.52 1.96
N ILE A 70 0.01 -6.23 2.02
CA ILE A 70 1.17 -5.70 2.75
C ILE A 70 0.97 -5.89 4.27
N SER A 71 -0.16 -5.43 4.79
CA SER A 71 -0.55 -5.54 6.20
C SER A 71 -0.46 -6.98 6.74
N SER A 72 -0.87 -7.95 5.93
CA SER A 72 -0.83 -9.37 6.32
C SER A 72 0.58 -9.91 6.60
N ARG A 73 1.62 -9.16 6.21
CA ARG A 73 3.04 -9.50 6.34
C ARG A 73 3.87 -8.27 6.72
N GLU A 74 3.31 -7.40 7.57
CA GLU A 74 3.91 -6.10 7.88
C GLU A 74 5.36 -6.22 8.36
N ASP A 75 5.65 -7.15 9.27
CA ASP A 75 7.01 -7.40 9.80
C ASP A 75 8.03 -7.67 8.68
N LEU A 76 7.65 -8.52 7.71
CA LEU A 76 8.51 -8.88 6.57
C LEU A 76 8.78 -7.64 5.69
N PHE A 77 7.74 -6.86 5.39
CA PHE A 77 7.89 -5.66 4.57
C PHE A 77 8.60 -4.52 5.31
N GLU A 78 8.51 -4.45 6.63
CA GLU A 78 9.31 -3.56 7.47
C GLU A 78 10.80 -3.91 7.38
N ASP A 79 11.15 -5.19 7.50
CA ASP A 79 12.53 -5.66 7.38
C ASP A 79 13.10 -5.40 5.97
N ILE A 80 12.32 -5.65 4.92
CA ILE A 80 12.71 -5.32 3.54
C ILE A 80 12.96 -3.82 3.40
N ARG A 81 12.08 -2.96 3.95
CA ARG A 81 12.26 -1.50 3.91
C ARG A 81 13.53 -1.05 4.64
N LYS A 82 13.84 -1.63 5.81
CA LYS A 82 15.08 -1.36 6.55
C LYS A 82 16.32 -1.75 5.72
N GLN A 83 16.32 -2.93 5.13
CA GLN A 83 17.43 -3.41 4.30
C GLN A 83 17.61 -2.55 3.04
N ALA A 84 16.53 -2.22 2.33
CA ALA A 84 16.59 -1.36 1.14
C ALA A 84 17.16 0.03 1.47
N LYS A 85 16.80 0.62 2.62
CA LYS A 85 17.35 1.90 3.08
C LYS A 85 18.84 1.81 3.37
N SER A 86 19.29 0.70 3.97
CA SER A 86 20.72 0.46 4.20
C SER A 86 21.51 0.34 2.89
N LEU A 87 20.94 -0.35 1.90
CA LEU A 87 21.57 -0.53 0.59
C LEU A 87 21.72 0.81 -0.15
N GLY A 88 20.68 1.66 -0.12
CA GLY A 88 20.74 2.99 -0.71
C GLY A 88 21.88 3.83 -0.11
N LYS A 89 22.02 3.82 1.23
CA LYS A 89 23.12 4.52 1.90
C LYS A 89 24.49 3.99 1.47
N GLN A 90 24.66 2.66 1.40
CA GLN A 90 25.91 2.05 0.96
C GLN A 90 26.25 2.41 -0.50
N GLN A 91 25.23 2.49 -1.36
CA GLN A 91 25.40 2.88 -2.76
C GLN A 91 25.82 4.36 -2.88
N ASP A 92 25.22 5.24 -2.09
CA ASP A 92 25.57 6.65 -2.04
C ASP A 92 27.01 6.86 -1.53
N ASP A 93 27.39 6.17 -0.45
CA ASP A 93 28.75 6.21 0.11
C ASP A 93 29.78 5.70 -0.93
N ALA A 94 29.50 4.58 -1.59
CA ALA A 94 30.38 4.05 -2.64
C ALA A 94 30.48 4.98 -3.86
N MET A 95 29.40 5.65 -4.24
CA MET A 95 29.41 6.63 -5.33
C MET A 95 30.26 7.85 -4.97
N LYS A 96 30.21 8.30 -3.72
CA LYS A 96 31.04 9.38 -3.21
C LYS A 96 32.51 9.00 -3.21
N ASP A 97 32.86 7.82 -2.71
CA ASP A 97 34.24 7.31 -2.72
C ASP A 97 34.78 7.20 -4.15
N ALA A 98 33.96 6.72 -5.09
CA ALA A 98 34.32 6.65 -6.50
C ALA A 98 34.57 8.04 -7.12
N GLN A 99 33.72 9.03 -6.80
CA GLN A 99 33.91 10.41 -7.25
C GLN A 99 35.21 11.00 -6.70
N GLU A 100 35.50 10.82 -5.41
CA GLU A 100 36.74 11.29 -4.78
C GLU A 100 37.98 10.61 -5.39
N ALA A 101 37.94 9.30 -5.63
CA ALA A 101 39.06 8.56 -6.22
C ALA A 101 39.33 8.92 -7.69
N ILE A 102 38.29 9.27 -8.46
CA ILE A 102 38.42 9.64 -9.87
C ILE A 102 38.82 11.12 -10.01
N LEU A 103 38.12 12.02 -9.32
CA LEU A 103 38.36 13.47 -9.41
C LEU A 103 39.58 13.91 -8.61
N GLY A 104 39.92 13.20 -7.52
CA GLY A 104 41.14 13.44 -6.75
C GLY A 104 42.42 13.07 -7.48
N LYS A 105 42.37 12.15 -8.45
CA LYS A 105 43.51 11.80 -9.33
C LYS A 105 43.72 12.76 -10.50
N LEU A 106 42.79 13.70 -10.71
CA LEU A 106 42.83 14.71 -11.78
C LEU A 106 43.40 16.08 -11.31
N LYS A 107 43.80 16.19 -10.03
CA LYS A 107 44.59 17.31 -9.49
C LYS A 107 46.05 16.91 -9.39
#